data_AF-A0A7S1V087-F1
#
_entry.id   AF-A0A7S1V087-F1
#
_cell.length_a   1.000
_cell.length_b   1.000
_cell.length_c   1.000
_cell.angle_alpha   90.00
_cell.angle_beta   90.00
_cell.angle_gamma   90.00
#
_symmetry.space_group_name_H-M   'P 1'
#
loop_
_entity.id
_entity.type
_entity.pdbx_description
1 polymer ?
#
loop_
_entity_poly.entity_id
_entity_poly.type
_entity_poly.pdbx_seq_one_letter_code
_entity_poly.pdbx_strand_id
1 'polypeptide(L)'
;FLKSTPKTQPTMTTIAAEERNFLFSSESVNEGHPDKLADQVSDAVLDACLKADPYSKVACETATKDNMVMVFGEITTAGKIDYEAIVRAQVREIGFDSFVDDLSSVTSKGLSCDSCEVL
;
A
#
# COMPACT_ATOMS: atom_id res chain seq x y z
N PHE A 1 -80.07 19.19 -26.31
CA PHE A 1 -79.29 20.14 -25.49
C PHE A 1 -78.76 19.42 -24.25
N LEU A 2 -77.77 18.54 -24.41
CA LEU A 2 -76.91 18.06 -23.32
C LEU A 2 -75.54 18.69 -23.54
N LYS A 3 -75.13 19.62 -22.67
CA LYS A 3 -73.76 20.14 -22.67
C LYS A 3 -72.89 19.09 -21.94
N SER A 4 -71.98 18.45 -22.67
CA SER A 4 -70.97 17.57 -22.10
C SER A 4 -70.05 18.39 -21.18
N THR A 5 -69.98 18.01 -19.91
CA THR A 5 -68.99 18.54 -18.97
C THR A 5 -67.58 18.11 -19.41
N PRO A 6 -66.58 19.00 -19.37
CA PRO A 6 -65.20 18.62 -19.65
C PRO A 6 -64.68 17.74 -18.50
N LYS A 7 -64.14 16.56 -18.82
CA LYS A 7 -63.47 15.69 -17.85
C LYS A 7 -62.11 16.31 -17.52
N THR A 8 -61.92 16.73 -16.26
CA THR A 8 -60.61 17.15 -15.76
C THR A 8 -59.69 15.93 -15.73
N GLN A 9 -58.57 15.98 -16.46
CA GLN A 9 -57.52 14.96 -16.38
C GLN A 9 -56.77 15.08 -15.04
N PRO A 10 -56.37 13.96 -14.40
CA PRO A 10 -55.56 14.03 -13.20
C PRO A 10 -54.18 14.57 -13.57
N THR A 11 -53.76 15.65 -12.92
CA THR A 11 -52.39 16.15 -13.00
C THR A 11 -51.44 15.07 -12.50
N MET A 12 -50.53 14.60 -13.37
CA MET A 12 -49.43 13.75 -12.96
C MET A 12 -48.50 14.54 -12.05
N THR A 13 -48.58 14.28 -10.75
CA THR A 13 -47.56 14.72 -9.80
C THR A 13 -46.27 14.00 -10.16
N THR A 14 -45.35 14.72 -10.80
CA THR A 14 -43.97 14.24 -10.98
C THR A 14 -43.37 14.16 -9.60
N ILE A 15 -43.17 12.95 -9.07
CA ILE A 15 -42.33 12.77 -7.89
C ILE A 15 -40.91 13.06 -8.36
N ALA A 16 -40.41 14.25 -8.02
CA ALA A 16 -39.00 14.56 -8.19
C ALA A 16 -38.21 13.47 -7.45
N ALA A 17 -37.37 12.73 -8.17
CA ALA A 17 -36.44 11.82 -7.54
C ALA A 17 -35.58 12.66 -6.58
N GLU A 18 -35.64 12.38 -5.28
CA GLU A 18 -34.74 13.00 -4.32
C GLU A 18 -33.31 12.73 -4.77
N GLU A 19 -32.56 13.79 -5.09
CA GLU A 19 -31.11 13.69 -5.23
C GLU A 19 -30.54 13.17 -3.91
N ARG A 20 -30.14 11.90 -3.89
CA ARG A 20 -29.44 11.33 -2.75
C ARG A 20 -28.05 11.93 -2.70
N ASN A 21 -27.75 12.73 -1.68
CA ASN A 21 -26.40 13.20 -1.40
C ASN A 21 -25.48 11.99 -1.16
N PHE A 22 -24.62 11.68 -2.12
CA PHE A 22 -23.63 10.60 -2.04
C PHE A 22 -22.27 11.19 -1.73
N LEU A 23 -21.78 10.95 -0.50
CA LEU A 23 -20.44 11.33 -0.07
C LEU A 23 -19.53 10.11 -0.13
N PHE A 24 -18.42 10.25 -0.84
CA PHE A 24 -17.36 9.24 -0.93
C PHE A 24 -16.01 9.89 -0.59
N SER A 25 -15.21 9.19 0.19
CA SER A 25 -13.82 9.57 0.49
C SER A 25 -12.91 8.37 0.28
N SER A 26 -11.70 8.63 -0.18
CA SER A 26 -10.63 7.66 -0.35
C SER A 26 -9.33 8.31 0.12
N GLU A 27 -8.42 7.49 0.64
CA GLU A 27 -7.09 7.90 1.08
C GLU A 27 -6.02 7.06 0.40
N SER A 28 -4.80 7.61 0.37
CA SER A 28 -3.61 6.94 -0.13
C SER A 28 -2.43 7.35 0.73
N VAL A 29 -1.45 6.47 0.85
CA VAL A 29 -0.20 6.74 1.56
C VAL A 29 0.97 6.77 0.57
N ASN A 30 2.07 7.41 0.96
CA ASN A 30 3.28 7.42 0.16
C ASN A 30 4.08 6.12 0.34
N GLU A 31 5.14 5.98 -0.45
CA GLU A 31 6.06 4.83 -0.42
C GLU A 31 6.78 4.66 0.93
N GLY A 32 6.92 5.75 1.70
CA GLY A 32 7.54 5.74 3.01
C GLY A 32 6.63 5.27 4.15
N HIS A 33 5.35 5.03 3.90
CA HIS A 33 4.47 4.45 4.91
C HIS A 33 4.97 3.05 5.30
N PRO A 34 5.04 2.67 6.59
CA PRO A 34 5.58 1.38 7.01
C PRO A 34 4.96 0.17 6.29
N ASP A 35 3.65 0.20 6.05
CA ASP A 35 2.98 -0.84 5.27
C ASP A 35 3.46 -0.88 3.81
N LYS A 36 3.66 0.29 3.18
CA LYS A 36 4.20 0.37 1.81
C LYS A 36 5.67 0.01 1.72
N LEU A 37 6.45 0.31 2.76
CA LEU A 37 7.82 -0.16 2.86
C LEU A 37 7.86 -1.69 2.91
N ALA A 38 6.99 -2.33 3.71
CA ALA A 38 6.89 -3.78 3.78
C ALA A 38 6.47 -4.39 2.42
N ASP A 39 5.45 -3.84 1.76
CA ASP A 39 5.04 -4.24 0.40
C ASP A 39 6.23 -4.22 -0.57
N GLN A 40 6.95 -3.09 -0.64
CA GLN A 40 8.05 -2.89 -1.59
C GLN A 40 9.24 -3.81 -1.32
N VAL A 41 9.57 -4.07 -0.05
CA VAL A 41 10.65 -5.00 0.30
C VAL A 41 10.28 -6.43 -0.10
N SER A 42 9.04 -6.87 0.19
CA SER A 42 8.55 -8.19 -0.20
C SER A 42 8.55 -8.36 -1.72
N ASP A 43 8.11 -7.36 -2.47
CA ASP A 43 8.12 -7.36 -3.94
C ASP A 43 9.54 -7.38 -4.51
N ALA A 44 10.49 -6.64 -3.92
CA ALA A 44 11.88 -6.66 -4.37
C ALA A 44 12.55 -8.03 -4.16
N VAL A 45 12.20 -8.74 -3.08
CA VAL A 45 12.63 -10.12 -2.85
C VAL A 45 12.02 -11.06 -3.90
N LEU A 46 10.72 -10.94 -4.18
CA LEU A 46 10.04 -11.69 -5.23
C LEU A 46 10.72 -11.48 -6.59
N ASP A 47 10.99 -10.24 -6.97
CA ASP A 47 11.66 -9.88 -8.22
C ASP A 47 13.06 -10.50 -8.32
N ALA A 48 13.84 -10.44 -7.24
CA ALA A 48 15.16 -11.06 -7.19
C ALA A 48 15.08 -12.59 -7.35
N CYS A 49 14.12 -13.24 -6.69
CA CYS A 49 13.87 -14.68 -6.84
C CYS A 49 13.49 -15.05 -8.28
N LEU A 50 12.51 -14.36 -8.88
CA LEU A 50 12.03 -14.64 -10.24
C LEU A 50 13.09 -14.34 -11.30
N LYS A 51 13.92 -13.32 -11.08
CA LYS A 51 15.05 -13.00 -11.96
C LYS A 51 16.13 -14.08 -11.93
N ALA A 52 16.39 -14.66 -10.76
CA ALA A 52 17.39 -15.73 -10.61
C ALA A 52 16.86 -17.10 -11.06
N ASP A 53 15.59 -17.39 -10.79
CA ASP A 53 14.89 -18.62 -11.13
C ASP A 53 13.41 -18.33 -11.46
N PRO A 54 13.01 -18.37 -12.74
CA PRO A 54 11.63 -18.10 -13.17
C PRO A 54 10.56 -19.04 -12.59
N TYR A 55 10.96 -20.18 -12.01
CA TYR A 55 10.04 -21.13 -11.38
C TYR A 55 9.98 -21.00 -9.85
N SER A 56 10.58 -19.93 -9.30
CA SER A 56 10.55 -19.65 -7.86
C SER A 56 9.11 -19.59 -7.33
N LYS A 57 8.91 -20.15 -6.14
CA LYS A 57 7.66 -20.01 -5.37
C LYS A 57 7.99 -19.17 -4.15
N VAL A 58 7.35 -18.01 -4.04
CA VAL A 58 7.68 -17.00 -3.04
C VAL A 58 6.40 -16.59 -2.32
N ALA A 59 6.35 -16.86 -1.03
CA ALA A 59 5.43 -16.25 -0.07
C ALA A 59 6.30 -15.46 0.92
N CYS A 60 6.70 -14.25 0.50
CA CYS A 60 7.58 -13.38 1.26
C CYS A 60 6.74 -12.32 1.97
N GLU A 61 6.94 -12.23 3.28
CA GLU A 61 6.31 -11.26 4.17
C GLU A 61 7.39 -10.39 4.79
N THR A 62 7.08 -9.12 5.05
CA THR A 62 8.02 -8.18 5.66
C THR A 62 7.38 -7.52 6.87
N ALA A 63 8.13 -7.43 7.97
CA ALA A 63 7.77 -6.65 9.14
C ALA A 63 8.81 -5.56 9.40
N THR A 64 8.35 -4.35 9.70
CA THR A 64 9.22 -3.20 9.93
C THR A 64 8.91 -2.57 11.28
N LYS A 65 9.96 -2.23 12.03
CA LYS A 65 9.85 -1.54 13.31
C LYS A 65 11.14 -0.81 13.62
N ASP A 66 11.05 0.49 13.85
CA ASP A 66 12.22 1.35 14.13
C ASP A 66 13.34 1.10 13.11
N ASN A 67 14.58 0.89 13.54
CA ASN A 67 15.71 0.60 12.67
C ASN A 67 15.84 -0.89 12.29
N MET A 68 14.74 -1.62 12.17
CA MET A 68 14.73 -3.06 11.88
C MET A 68 13.77 -3.39 10.73
N VAL A 69 14.24 -4.25 9.82
CA VAL A 69 13.46 -4.85 8.74
C VAL A 69 13.64 -6.37 8.79
N MET A 70 12.55 -7.11 8.97
CA MET A 70 12.56 -8.57 8.99
C MET A 70 11.85 -9.10 7.77
N VAL A 71 12.52 -9.96 7.02
CA VAL A 71 11.98 -10.70 5.88
C VAL A 71 11.73 -12.14 6.31
N PHE A 72 10.51 -12.63 6.11
CA PHE A 72 10.12 -13.97 6.54
C PHE A 72 9.09 -14.60 5.59
N GLY A 73 8.76 -15.87 5.84
CA GLY A 73 7.82 -16.65 5.03
C GLY A 73 8.49 -17.82 4.31
N GLU A 74 7.84 -18.32 3.26
CA GLU A 74 8.28 -19.52 2.53
C GLU A 74 8.77 -19.20 1.12
N ILE A 75 10.06 -19.43 0.87
CA ILE A 75 10.69 -19.24 -0.43
C ILE A 75 11.30 -20.56 -0.90
N THR A 76 10.94 -20.99 -2.11
CA THR A 76 11.57 -22.10 -2.82
C THR A 76 12.11 -21.58 -4.14
N THR A 77 13.44 -21.54 -4.27
CA THR A 77 14.15 -21.05 -5.46
C THR A 77 15.48 -21.79 -5.61
N ALA A 78 15.93 -21.99 -6.86
CA ALA A 78 17.29 -22.47 -7.14
C ALA A 78 18.34 -21.33 -7.12
N GLY A 79 17.88 -20.07 -7.13
CA GLY A 79 18.74 -18.88 -7.10
C GLY A 79 19.39 -18.65 -5.74
N LYS A 80 20.61 -18.09 -5.74
CA LYS A 80 21.21 -17.55 -4.52
C LYS A 80 20.78 -16.10 -4.36
N ILE A 81 20.05 -15.82 -3.30
CA ILE A 81 19.48 -14.50 -3.03
C ILE A 81 20.23 -13.87 -1.87
N ASP A 82 20.63 -12.60 -2.05
CA ASP A 82 21.24 -11.77 -1.01
C ASP A 82 20.17 -10.82 -0.46
N TYR A 83 19.44 -11.30 0.56
CA TYR A 83 18.31 -10.58 1.15
C TYR A 83 18.75 -9.26 1.79
N GLU A 84 19.90 -9.22 2.45
CA GLU A 84 20.39 -8.01 3.10
C GLU A 84 20.67 -6.90 2.07
N ALA A 85 21.35 -7.24 0.97
CA ALA A 85 21.61 -6.27 -0.09
C ALA A 85 20.31 -5.73 -0.71
N ILE A 86 19.31 -6.59 -0.92
CA ILE A 86 18.01 -6.20 -1.48
C ILE A 86 17.27 -5.25 -0.54
N VAL A 87 17.15 -5.61 0.75
CA VAL A 87 16.48 -4.79 1.76
C VAL A 87 17.14 -3.41 1.86
N ARG A 88 18.47 -3.36 2.00
CA ARG A 88 19.20 -2.08 2.11
C ARG A 88 19.06 -1.22 0.86
N ALA A 89 19.06 -1.84 -0.33
CA ALA A 89 18.84 -1.13 -1.58
C ALA A 89 17.44 -0.52 -1.63
N GLN A 90 16.39 -1.25 -1.25
CA GLN A 90 15.04 -0.71 -1.25
C GLN A 90 14.80 0.36 -0.20
N VAL A 91 15.29 0.17 1.03
CA VAL A 91 15.22 1.19 2.08
C VAL A 91 15.90 2.50 1.62
N ARG A 92 17.01 2.39 0.89
CA ARG A 92 17.71 3.54 0.30
C ARG A 92 16.91 4.20 -0.81
N GLU A 93 16.30 3.42 -1.70
CA GLU A 93 15.49 3.90 -2.83
C GLU A 93 14.29 4.72 -2.34
N ILE A 94 13.62 4.25 -1.27
CA ILE A 94 12.51 4.97 -0.63
C ILE A 94 12.98 6.26 0.08
N GLY A 95 14.26 6.34 0.47
CA GLY A 95 14.89 7.55 1.01
C GLY A 95 15.19 7.53 2.52
N PHE A 96 15.19 6.35 3.15
CA PHE A 96 15.55 6.16 4.55
C PHE A 96 17.06 5.95 4.72
N ASP A 97 17.75 6.96 5.26
CA ASP A 97 19.22 7.00 5.40
C ASP A 97 19.67 7.40 6.82
N SER A 98 18.74 7.64 7.76
CA SER A 98 19.07 8.19 9.07
C SER A 98 18.18 7.62 10.17
N PHE A 99 18.83 7.08 11.19
CA PHE A 99 18.18 6.65 12.42
C PHE A 99 18.93 7.18 13.63
N VAL A 100 18.21 7.82 14.53
CA VAL A 100 18.68 8.22 15.86
C VAL A 100 17.67 7.71 16.87
N ASP A 101 18.14 6.93 17.84
CA ASP A 101 17.34 6.40 18.96
C ASP A 101 17.11 7.48 20.03
N ASP A 102 16.38 8.52 19.64
CA ASP A 102 15.99 9.63 20.51
C ASP A 102 14.67 10.22 19.96
N LEU A 103 13.61 10.13 20.76
CA LEU A 103 12.28 10.66 20.41
C LEU A 103 12.28 12.19 20.23
N SER A 104 13.29 12.90 20.73
CA SER A 104 13.45 14.34 20.53
C SER A 104 14.20 14.71 19.24
N SER A 105 14.74 13.71 18.54
CA SER A 105 15.49 13.93 17.30
C SER A 105 14.57 14.43 16.18
N VAL A 106 14.92 15.58 15.61
CA VAL A 106 14.27 16.15 14.41
C VAL A 106 14.97 15.74 13.11
N THR A 107 16.07 15.00 13.20
CA THR A 107 16.90 14.59 12.05
C THR A 107 16.76 13.10 11.73
N SER A 108 16.23 12.31 12.68
CA SER A 108 15.94 10.89 12.45
C SER A 108 14.82 10.74 11.44
N LYS A 109 15.02 9.88 10.44
CA LYS A 109 13.95 9.44 9.54
C LYS A 109 13.25 8.17 10.04
N GLY A 110 13.66 7.64 11.20
CA GLY A 110 13.09 6.44 11.80
C GLY A 110 13.65 5.12 11.27
N LEU A 111 14.42 5.14 10.17
CA LEU A 111 15.09 3.99 9.57
C LEU A 111 16.31 4.46 8.76
N SER A 112 17.39 3.66 8.75
CA SER A 112 18.58 3.92 7.94
C SER A 112 19.00 2.70 7.14
N CYS A 113 19.11 2.83 5.82
CA CYS A 113 19.63 1.76 4.95
C CYS A 113 21.05 1.28 5.31
N ASP A 114 21.84 2.10 5.98
CA ASP A 114 23.23 1.77 6.32
C ASP A 114 23.37 1.08 7.68
N SER A 115 22.48 1.39 8.63
CA SER A 115 22.58 0.87 10.01
C SER A 115 21.42 -0.01 10.44
N CYS A 116 20.37 -0.18 9.62
CA CYS A 116 19.25 -1.02 10.01
C CYS A 116 19.67 -2.47 10.21
N GLU A 117 19.03 -3.10 11.19
CA GLU A 117 19.09 -4.53 11.41
C GLU A 117 18.20 -5.22 10.37
N VAL A 118 18.77 -6.16 9.63
CA VAL A 118 18.05 -6.98 8.65
C VAL A 118 18.00 -8.41 9.16
N LEU A 119 16.80 -8.94 9.31
CA LEU A 119 16.51 -10.28 9.85
C LEU A 119 15.85 -11.19 8.82
#